data_AF-A0A1F9N0K0-F1
#
_entry.id   AF-A0A1F9N0K0-F1
#
_cell.length_a   1.000
_cell.length_b   1.000
_cell.length_c   1.000
_cell.angle_alpha   90.00
_cell.angle_beta   90.00
_cell.angle_gamma   90.00
#
_symmetry.space_group_name_H-M   'P 1'
#
loop_
_entity.id
_entity.type
_entity.pdbx_description
1 polymer ?
#
loop_
_entity_poly.entity_id
_entity_poly.type
_entity_poly.pdbx_seq_one_letter_code
_entity_poly.pdbx_strand_id
1 'polypeptide(L)'
;MSRQKIHAQVIRIGNPPFCLKSYRQCRGCFGWRNMIRAARSKAAWQDRPIKCLLTGLTLKIGGIPEDTDLITGGNTDAIQLKSRGFHKPGTIEETIDLLVKYQRDACLIAGGTDILPRHQGDGNRLTAGHLIDISGLGLDYIQNTDAGIHIGAATRINDLISSPVFSSEPYGVLAEAARVHSTHTIRNRATIGGNLCNASPCADLALPLLALDAYLVILGPNGKHLIDLESFFQGPNCTILEPDQMMQEILIPFTNHLSLSGFLKLGRHQTKIDTAIVNVATRLSFKENDCIDARIVIGSAGPMVFRAKKAEALIKTGILDDDAINLAAGTAMQEASPLDDIRASAAYRKEMVAELVKESLKIIMKRSLS
;
A
#
# COMPACT_ATOMS: atom_id res chain seq x y z
N MET A 1 -12.67 -54.22 -16.32
CA MET A 1 -11.40 -54.31 -17.07
C MET A 1 -11.13 -52.99 -17.79
N SER A 2 -10.27 -52.15 -17.23
CA SER A 2 -9.31 -51.33 -18.01
C SER A 2 -8.37 -50.62 -17.03
N ARG A 3 -7.09 -51.01 -17.07
CA ARG A 3 -6.01 -50.39 -16.31
C ARG A 3 -5.66 -49.06 -16.96
N GLN A 4 -5.72 -47.95 -16.22
CA GLN A 4 -5.01 -46.72 -16.61
C GLN A 4 -3.63 -46.71 -15.95
N LYS A 5 -2.61 -46.63 -16.79
CA LYS A 5 -1.20 -46.53 -16.41
C LYS A 5 -0.91 -45.13 -15.84
N ILE A 6 -0.20 -45.12 -14.72
CA ILE A 6 0.48 -43.97 -14.13
C ILE A 6 1.73 -43.68 -14.97
N HIS A 7 1.90 -42.43 -15.41
CA HIS A 7 3.21 -41.87 -15.71
C HIS A 7 3.33 -40.50 -15.04
N ALA A 8 4.24 -40.45 -14.06
CA ALA A 8 4.73 -39.22 -13.47
C ALA A 8 5.56 -38.45 -14.50
N GLN A 9 5.34 -37.15 -14.61
CA GLN A 9 6.31 -36.23 -15.19
C GLN A 9 6.56 -35.07 -14.23
N VAL A 10 7.81 -35.08 -13.75
CA VAL A 10 8.60 -34.01 -13.16
C VAL A 10 8.19 -32.62 -13.69
N ILE A 11 7.62 -31.78 -12.82
CA ILE A 11 7.42 -30.36 -13.13
C ILE A 11 8.70 -29.62 -12.74
N ARG A 12 9.43 -29.16 -13.77
CA ARG A 12 10.55 -28.23 -13.66
C ARG A 12 10.08 -26.90 -13.06
N ILE A 13 10.85 -26.44 -12.08
CA ILE A 13 10.85 -25.08 -11.53
C ILE A 13 11.17 -24.10 -12.66
N GLY A 14 10.28 -23.14 -12.92
CA GLY A 14 10.46 -22.10 -13.92
C GLY A 14 9.70 -20.84 -13.51
N ASN A 15 10.43 -19.72 -13.43
CA ASN A 15 10.00 -18.37 -13.06
C ASN A 15 8.57 -18.00 -13.53
N PRO A 16 7.72 -17.41 -12.67
CA PRO A 16 6.43 -16.90 -13.13
C PRO A 16 6.62 -15.64 -13.99
N PRO A 17 5.91 -15.52 -15.12
CA PRO A 17 6.00 -14.37 -16.01
C PRO A 17 5.32 -13.13 -15.39
N PHE A 18 5.96 -11.97 -15.56
CA PHE A 18 5.44 -10.63 -15.24
C PHE A 18 3.93 -10.50 -15.57
N CYS A 19 3.10 -10.40 -14.54
CA CYS A 19 1.66 -10.20 -14.70
C CYS A 19 1.35 -8.70 -14.84
N LEU A 20 1.47 -8.17 -16.07
CA LEU A 20 0.97 -6.83 -16.45
C LEU A 20 -0.57 -6.83 -16.52
N LYS A 21 -1.25 -6.85 -15.36
CA LYS A 21 -2.67 -6.50 -15.23
C LYS A 21 -2.79 -5.17 -14.50
N SER A 22 -2.28 -4.09 -15.09
CA SER A 22 -2.60 -2.72 -14.68
C SER A 22 -3.61 -2.13 -15.65
N TYR A 23 -4.69 -1.57 -15.10
CA TYR A 23 -5.97 -1.44 -15.80
C TYR A 23 -6.13 -0.16 -16.63
N ARG A 24 -6.67 -0.30 -17.85
CA ARG A 24 -7.47 0.69 -18.58
C ARG A 24 -8.87 0.07 -18.81
N GLN A 25 -9.96 0.80 -18.53
CA GLN A 25 -11.32 0.31 -18.79
C GLN A 25 -11.56 0.17 -20.31
N CYS A 26 -11.86 -1.04 -20.78
CA CYS A 26 -12.36 -1.28 -22.13
C CYS A 26 -13.70 -2.02 -22.03
N ARG A 27 -14.82 -1.32 -22.27
CA ARG A 27 -16.14 -1.91 -22.34
C ARG A 27 -16.38 -2.43 -23.78
N GLY A 28 -16.32 -3.74 -23.97
CA GLY A 28 -17.00 -4.43 -25.07
C GLY A 28 -16.26 -4.58 -26.41
N CYS A 29 -15.65 -3.54 -26.99
CA CYS A 29 -15.35 -3.60 -28.45
C CYS A 29 -14.08 -4.36 -28.86
N PHE A 30 -13.05 -4.45 -28.01
CA PHE A 30 -11.75 -5.04 -28.41
C PHE A 30 -11.39 -6.33 -27.65
N GLY A 31 -11.88 -6.51 -26.42
CA GLY A 31 -11.54 -7.64 -25.55
C GLY A 31 -10.08 -7.61 -25.05
N TRP A 32 -9.85 -7.95 -23.78
CA TRP A 32 -8.52 -7.95 -23.15
C TRP A 32 -7.48 -8.79 -23.90
N ARG A 33 -7.90 -9.90 -24.51
CA ARG A 33 -7.02 -10.79 -25.28
C ARG A 33 -6.36 -10.08 -26.46
N ASN A 34 -7.09 -9.23 -27.18
CA ASN A 34 -6.53 -8.51 -28.34
C ASN A 34 -5.61 -7.37 -27.91
N MET A 35 -5.91 -6.68 -26.81
CA MET A 35 -5.00 -5.69 -26.23
C MET A 35 -3.69 -6.33 -25.74
N ILE A 36 -3.77 -7.48 -25.06
CA ILE A 36 -2.59 -8.24 -24.63
C ILE A 36 -1.79 -8.73 -25.85
N ARG A 37 -2.46 -9.24 -26.89
CA ARG A 37 -1.81 -9.66 -28.14
C ARG A 37 -1.10 -8.49 -28.81
N ALA A 38 -1.73 -7.32 -28.89
CA ALA A 38 -1.15 -6.11 -29.44
C ALA A 38 0.02 -5.58 -28.60
N ALA A 39 -0.09 -5.62 -27.26
CA ALA A 39 0.99 -5.23 -26.36
C ALA A 39 2.20 -6.18 -26.51
N ARG A 40 1.97 -7.49 -26.59
CA ARG A 40 3.03 -8.50 -26.82
C ARG A 40 3.66 -8.37 -28.20
N SER A 41 2.88 -8.12 -29.25
CA SER A 41 3.43 -7.88 -30.59
C SER A 41 4.21 -6.56 -30.67
N LYS A 42 3.87 -5.57 -29.82
CA LYS A 42 4.59 -4.30 -29.68
C LYS A 42 5.77 -4.34 -28.71
N ALA A 43 5.85 -5.32 -27.81
CA ALA A 43 7.02 -5.50 -26.93
C ALA A 43 8.31 -5.78 -27.75
N ALA A 44 8.18 -6.23 -29.00
CA ALA A 44 9.26 -6.33 -29.98
C ALA A 44 9.69 -4.98 -30.61
N TRP A 45 9.15 -3.83 -30.18
CA TRP A 45 9.39 -2.50 -30.74
C TRP A 45 10.31 -1.64 -29.87
N GLN A 46 11.15 -2.24 -29.03
CA GLN A 46 11.93 -1.54 -27.99
C GLN A 46 12.82 -0.38 -28.48
N ASP A 47 13.11 -0.26 -29.79
CA ASP A 47 14.00 0.79 -30.31
C ASP A 47 13.39 1.71 -31.38
N ARG A 48 12.06 1.74 -31.54
CA ARG A 48 11.47 2.60 -32.58
C ARG A 48 11.25 4.03 -32.05
N PRO A 49 11.77 5.05 -32.77
CA PRO A 49 11.47 6.43 -32.45
C PRO A 49 9.96 6.69 -32.52
N ILE A 50 9.36 7.23 -31.47
CA ILE A 50 7.95 7.63 -31.44
C ILE A 50 7.85 9.08 -31.88
N LYS A 51 7.27 9.32 -33.06
CA LYS A 51 7.00 10.68 -33.54
C LYS A 51 5.69 11.19 -32.94
N CYS A 52 5.77 12.25 -32.13
CA CYS A 52 4.62 13.03 -31.71
C CYS A 52 4.00 13.67 -32.96
N LEU A 53 2.74 13.35 -33.25
CA LEU A 53 2.04 13.87 -34.43
C LEU A 53 1.67 15.35 -34.30
N LEU A 54 1.63 15.89 -33.08
CA LEU A 54 1.31 17.29 -32.80
C LEU A 54 2.54 18.21 -32.91
N THR A 55 3.70 17.73 -32.45
CA THR A 55 4.93 18.55 -32.38
C THR A 55 6.01 18.12 -33.36
N GLY A 56 5.82 17.00 -34.07
CA GLY A 56 6.82 16.41 -34.96
C GLY A 56 8.02 15.79 -34.24
N LEU A 57 8.13 15.95 -32.92
CA LEU A 57 9.23 15.47 -32.10
C LEU A 57 9.30 13.96 -32.10
N THR A 58 10.49 13.45 -32.34
CA THR A 58 10.75 12.02 -32.43
C THR A 58 11.49 11.56 -31.18
N LEU A 59 10.77 10.92 -30.26
CA LEU A 59 11.29 10.49 -28.97
C LEU A 59 11.85 9.06 -29.06
N LYS A 60 13.10 8.87 -28.65
CA LYS A 60 13.62 7.53 -28.34
C LYS A 60 13.17 7.16 -26.93
N ILE A 61 12.67 5.93 -26.75
CA ILE A 61 12.31 5.43 -25.42
C ILE A 61 13.62 5.31 -24.62
N GLY A 62 13.84 6.21 -23.66
CA GLY A 62 15.07 6.24 -22.83
C GLY A 62 15.67 7.61 -22.54
N GLY A 63 15.13 8.71 -23.06
CA GLY A 63 15.61 10.05 -22.72
C GLY A 63 14.50 11.08 -22.80
N ILE A 64 14.05 11.56 -21.65
CA ILE A 64 13.32 12.81 -21.53
C ILE A 64 14.33 13.79 -20.92
N PRO A 65 14.82 14.81 -21.65
CA PRO A 65 15.47 15.95 -21.04
C PRO A 65 14.46 16.73 -20.19
N GLU A 66 14.87 17.22 -19.02
CA GLU A 66 14.01 17.88 -18.02
C GLU A 66 13.27 19.13 -18.54
N ASP A 67 13.73 19.74 -19.64
CA ASP A 67 13.11 20.92 -20.23
C ASP A 67 12.37 20.60 -21.54
N THR A 68 11.13 20.14 -21.43
CA THR A 68 10.19 20.27 -22.55
C THR A 68 8.88 20.86 -22.06
N ASP A 69 8.68 22.14 -22.36
CA ASP A 69 7.39 22.83 -22.27
C ASP A 69 6.33 22.03 -23.03
N LEU A 70 5.49 21.30 -22.28
CA LEU A 70 4.35 20.59 -22.83
C LEU A 70 3.32 21.64 -23.27
N ILE A 71 3.14 21.74 -24.58
CA ILE A 71 2.08 22.51 -25.23
C ILE A 71 0.73 22.13 -24.62
N THR A 72 0.15 23.04 -23.83
CA THR A 72 -1.22 22.95 -23.29
C THR A 72 -2.22 23.33 -24.38
N GLY A 73 -2.35 22.47 -25.39
CA GLY A 73 -3.35 22.59 -26.44
C GLY A 73 -4.57 21.73 -26.13
N GLY A 74 -5.46 22.24 -25.29
CA GLY A 74 -6.75 21.62 -24.98
C GLY A 74 -7.50 22.51 -24.01
N ASN A 75 -8.77 22.79 -24.29
CA ASN A 75 -9.67 23.50 -23.40
C ASN A 75 -9.78 22.70 -22.10
N THR A 76 -8.88 22.99 -21.16
CA THR A 76 -8.94 22.49 -19.81
C THR A 76 -9.80 23.50 -19.11
N ASP A 77 -11.07 23.15 -18.88
CA ASP A 77 -11.74 23.61 -17.67
C ASP A 77 -10.87 23.09 -16.53
N ALA A 78 -9.80 23.84 -16.22
CA ALA A 78 -8.89 23.55 -15.16
C ALA A 78 -9.78 23.42 -13.94
N ILE A 79 -9.78 22.24 -13.33
CA ILE A 79 -10.48 22.00 -12.08
C ILE A 79 -9.85 22.98 -11.10
N GLN A 80 -10.47 24.14 -10.92
CA GLN A 80 -10.04 25.11 -9.94
C GLN A 80 -10.31 24.47 -8.59
N LEU A 81 -9.25 23.90 -8.01
CA LEU A 81 -9.19 23.70 -6.58
C LEU A 81 -9.51 25.07 -5.98
N LYS A 82 -10.58 25.14 -5.18
CA LYS A 82 -10.93 26.36 -4.43
C LYS A 82 -9.97 26.51 -3.25
N SER A 83 -8.67 26.42 -3.49
CA SER A 83 -7.63 26.80 -2.54
C SER A 83 -7.38 28.30 -2.68
N ARG A 84 -7.36 29.00 -1.55
CA ARG A 84 -6.87 30.37 -1.43
C ARG A 84 -5.36 30.49 -1.72
N GLY A 85 -4.59 29.41 -1.61
CA GLY A 85 -3.18 29.38 -2.05
C GLY A 85 -2.63 27.96 -2.26
N PHE A 86 -1.65 27.86 -3.15
CA PHE A 86 -0.84 26.66 -3.39
C PHE A 86 0.63 27.02 -3.14
N HIS A 87 1.29 26.26 -2.28
CA HIS A 87 2.66 26.49 -1.84
C HIS A 87 3.53 25.30 -2.20
N LYS A 88 4.76 25.55 -2.65
CA LYS A 88 5.77 24.53 -2.94
C LYS A 88 7.08 24.92 -2.24
N PRO A 89 7.18 24.67 -0.92
CA PRO A 89 8.37 25.00 -0.15
C PRO A 89 9.59 24.24 -0.67
N GLY A 90 10.76 24.87 -0.55
CA GLY A 90 12.05 24.26 -0.93
C GLY A 90 12.67 23.43 0.20
N THR A 91 12.22 23.63 1.44
CA THR A 91 12.77 22.97 2.63
C THR A 91 11.69 22.46 3.57
N ILE A 92 12.10 21.59 4.48
CA ILE A 92 11.25 21.08 5.57
C ILE A 92 10.87 22.21 6.51
N GLU A 93 11.81 23.09 6.84
CA GLU A 93 11.62 24.22 7.75
C GLU A 93 10.54 25.17 7.20
N GLU A 94 10.62 25.53 5.92
CA GLU A 94 9.58 26.34 5.25
C GLU A 94 8.21 25.65 5.28
N THR A 95 8.17 24.32 5.16
CA THR A 95 6.93 23.55 5.25
C THR A 95 6.31 23.66 6.63
N ILE A 96 7.12 23.51 7.69
CA ILE A 96 6.67 23.67 9.08
C ILE A 96 6.20 25.11 9.32
N ASP A 97 6.91 26.12 8.84
CA ASP A 97 6.49 27.53 8.97
C ASP A 97 5.11 27.79 8.33
N LEU A 98 4.85 27.20 7.16
CA LEU A 98 3.54 27.30 6.49
C LEU A 98 2.45 26.56 7.28
N LEU A 99 2.75 25.39 7.84
CA LEU A 99 1.82 24.64 8.69
C LEU A 99 1.51 25.40 9.99
N VAL A 100 2.52 26.00 10.63
CA VAL A 100 2.33 26.86 11.81
C VAL A 100 1.49 28.09 11.46
N LYS A 101 1.73 28.70 10.29
CA LYS A 101 1.01 29.89 9.83
C LYS A 101 -0.46 29.63 9.53
N TYR A 102 -0.77 28.53 8.83
CA TYR A 102 -2.12 28.27 8.33
C TYR A 102 -2.90 27.24 9.15
N GLN A 103 -2.24 26.48 10.03
CA GLN A 103 -2.86 25.52 10.96
C GLN A 103 -3.87 24.61 10.23
N ARG A 104 -5.09 24.48 10.75
CA ARG A 104 -6.18 23.65 10.17
C ARG A 104 -6.64 24.11 8.77
N ASP A 105 -6.22 25.29 8.33
CA ASP A 105 -6.48 25.79 6.97
C ASP A 105 -5.39 25.34 5.97
N ALA A 106 -4.34 24.67 6.44
CA ALA A 106 -3.32 24.00 5.63
C ALA A 106 -3.70 22.55 5.33
N CYS A 107 -3.31 22.07 4.16
CA CYS A 107 -3.39 20.66 3.79
C CYS A 107 -2.16 20.28 2.98
N LEU A 108 -1.40 19.31 3.49
CA LEU A 108 -0.27 18.75 2.78
C LEU A 108 -0.74 17.92 1.60
N ILE A 109 -0.06 18.07 0.46
CA ILE A 109 -0.29 17.26 -0.73
C ILE A 109 1.03 16.66 -1.21
N ALA A 110 0.99 15.39 -1.60
CA ALA A 110 2.08 14.72 -2.30
C ALA A 110 1.56 14.17 -3.63
N GLY A 111 1.17 12.89 -3.67
CA GLY A 111 0.61 12.26 -4.86
C GLY A 111 -0.71 12.88 -5.35
N GLY A 112 -1.52 13.38 -4.41
CA GLY A 112 -2.83 13.98 -4.67
C GLY A 112 -3.95 12.96 -4.97
N THR A 113 -3.69 11.66 -4.83
CA THR A 113 -4.60 10.60 -5.31
C THR A 113 -5.87 10.43 -4.47
N ASP A 114 -5.86 10.88 -3.21
CA ASP A 114 -7.04 10.91 -2.33
C ASP A 114 -7.67 12.31 -2.22
N ILE A 115 -6.84 13.34 -2.22
CA ILE A 115 -7.25 14.75 -2.04
C ILE A 115 -8.01 15.27 -3.27
N LEU A 116 -7.49 15.02 -4.48
CA LEU A 116 -8.06 15.59 -5.71
C LEU A 116 -9.44 15.01 -6.05
N PRO A 117 -9.72 13.70 -5.90
CA PRO A 117 -11.06 13.16 -6.14
C PRO A 117 -12.10 13.65 -5.13
N ARG A 118 -11.73 13.84 -3.85
CA ARG A 118 -12.63 14.38 -2.82
C ARG A 118 -13.20 15.76 -3.19
N HIS A 119 -12.41 16.58 -3.87
CA HIS A 119 -12.84 17.90 -4.35
C HIS A 119 -13.87 17.83 -5.49
N GLN A 120 -13.87 16.77 -6.29
CA GLN A 120 -14.68 16.67 -7.51
C GLN A 120 -16.08 16.08 -7.29
N GLY A 121 -16.27 15.22 -6.28
CA GLY A 121 -17.44 14.32 -6.21
C GLY A 121 -18.52 14.65 -5.17
N ASP A 122 -18.17 15.04 -3.95
CA ASP A 122 -19.03 14.67 -2.79
C ASP A 122 -19.53 15.82 -1.90
N GLY A 123 -19.51 17.08 -2.34
CA GLY A 123 -19.94 18.21 -1.48
C GLY A 123 -19.05 18.44 -0.23
N ASN A 124 -18.18 17.49 0.09
CA ASN A 124 -17.14 17.51 1.10
C ASN A 124 -15.92 18.22 0.50
N ARG A 125 -16.06 19.55 0.36
CA ARG A 125 -14.98 20.42 -0.08
C ARG A 125 -13.78 20.21 0.82
N LEU A 126 -12.58 20.18 0.24
CA LEU A 126 -11.37 20.42 1.01
C LEU A 126 -11.60 21.71 1.80
N THR A 127 -11.66 21.58 3.12
CA THR A 127 -11.92 22.73 4.02
C THR A 127 -10.69 23.62 4.13
N ALA A 128 -9.51 23.08 3.80
CA ALA A 128 -8.25 23.79 3.77
C ALA A 128 -8.19 24.77 2.59
N GLY A 129 -7.95 26.04 2.90
CA GLY A 129 -7.68 27.09 1.94
C GLY A 129 -6.27 27.03 1.36
N HIS A 130 -5.31 26.36 2.01
CA HIS A 130 -3.92 26.34 1.57
C HIS A 130 -3.43 24.92 1.32
N LEU A 131 -3.00 24.64 0.09
CA LEU A 131 -2.34 23.38 -0.27
C LEU A 131 -0.83 23.58 -0.21
N ILE A 132 -0.12 22.64 0.41
CA ILE A 132 1.35 22.67 0.55
C ILE A 132 1.91 21.38 -0.06
N ASP A 133 2.59 21.50 -1.19
CA ASP A 133 3.18 20.37 -1.92
C ASP A 133 4.53 19.98 -1.35
N ILE A 134 4.61 18.76 -0.79
CA ILE A 134 5.82 18.21 -0.18
C ILE A 134 6.60 17.27 -1.10
N SER A 135 6.12 17.05 -2.34
CA SER A 135 6.72 16.08 -3.26
C SER A 135 8.12 16.45 -3.76
N GLY A 136 8.53 17.71 -3.59
CA GLY A 136 9.85 18.22 -3.97
C GLY A 136 10.89 18.26 -2.84
N LEU A 137 10.57 17.77 -1.63
CA LEU A 137 11.44 17.91 -0.45
C LEU A 137 12.50 16.80 -0.31
N GLY A 138 12.68 15.94 -1.32
CA GLY A 138 13.61 14.80 -1.25
C GLY A 138 13.20 13.73 -0.23
N LEU A 139 11.88 13.60 0.03
CA LEU A 139 11.31 12.58 0.92
C LEU A 139 10.91 11.30 0.15
N ASP A 140 11.44 11.08 -1.05
CA ASP A 140 11.19 9.94 -1.93
C ASP A 140 12.38 8.98 -1.95
N TYR A 141 12.67 8.40 -0.79
CA TYR A 141 13.79 7.48 -0.61
C TYR A 141 13.40 6.19 0.11
N ILE A 142 14.20 5.15 -0.13
CA ILE A 142 14.21 3.90 0.65
C ILE A 142 15.68 3.64 0.99
N GLN A 143 16.01 3.63 2.28
CA GLN A 143 17.37 3.44 2.76
C GLN A 143 17.42 2.26 3.72
N ASN A 144 18.39 1.37 3.52
CA ASN A 144 18.67 0.29 4.44
C ASN A 144 19.86 0.70 5.30
N THR A 145 19.65 0.81 6.61
CA THR A 145 20.66 1.28 7.57
C THR A 145 20.80 0.27 8.71
N ASP A 146 21.78 0.46 9.59
CA ASP A 146 21.95 -0.41 10.77
C ASP A 146 20.77 -0.33 11.75
N ALA A 147 20.02 0.78 11.75
CA ALA A 147 18.86 0.99 12.61
C ALA A 147 17.56 0.37 12.05
N GLY A 148 17.57 -0.07 10.79
CA GLY A 148 16.41 -0.60 10.09
C GLY A 148 16.22 0.02 8.70
N ILE A 149 15.04 -0.19 8.13
CA ILE A 149 14.66 0.32 6.81
C ILE A 149 13.93 1.65 6.99
N HIS A 150 14.49 2.71 6.42
CA HIS A 150 13.92 4.05 6.40
C HIS A 150 13.22 4.31 5.06
N ILE A 151 11.98 4.80 5.12
CA ILE A 151 11.17 5.13 3.94
C ILE A 151 10.67 6.55 4.08
N GLY A 152 11.09 7.44 3.18
CA GLY A 152 10.57 8.81 3.16
C GLY A 152 9.07 8.86 2.87
N ALA A 153 8.36 9.82 3.47
CA ALA A 153 6.90 9.91 3.37
C ALA A 153 6.37 10.15 1.94
N ALA A 154 7.20 10.71 1.06
CA ALA A 154 6.86 10.96 -0.34
C ALA A 154 7.23 9.79 -1.28
N THR A 155 7.80 8.70 -0.76
CA THR A 155 8.11 7.49 -1.54
C THR A 155 6.85 6.92 -2.19
N ARG A 156 6.91 6.68 -3.50
CA ARG A 156 5.74 6.24 -4.27
C ARG A 156 5.51 4.75 -4.07
N ILE A 157 4.25 4.34 -4.18
CA ILE A 157 3.87 2.94 -3.96
C ILE A 157 4.55 2.00 -4.98
N ASN A 158 4.78 2.46 -6.21
CA ASN A 158 5.51 1.66 -7.19
C ASN A 158 7.00 1.49 -6.84
N ASP A 159 7.63 2.44 -6.14
CA ASP A 159 9.03 2.33 -5.71
C ASP A 159 9.18 1.26 -4.62
N LEU A 160 8.15 1.08 -3.77
CA LEU A 160 8.09 -0.04 -2.82
C LEU A 160 8.04 -1.40 -3.52
N ILE A 161 7.40 -1.48 -4.69
CA ILE A 161 7.27 -2.75 -5.44
C ILE A 161 8.60 -3.15 -6.09
N SER A 162 9.33 -2.18 -6.62
CA SER A 162 10.59 -2.40 -7.35
C SER A 162 11.82 -2.44 -6.44
N SER A 163 11.72 -1.95 -5.20
CA SER A 163 12.87 -1.88 -4.31
C SER A 163 13.38 -3.27 -3.91
N PRO A 164 14.70 -3.53 -4.05
CA PRO A 164 15.29 -4.80 -3.64
C PRO A 164 15.20 -5.02 -2.13
N VAL A 165 15.08 -3.96 -1.33
CA VAL A 165 14.94 -4.03 0.14
C VAL A 165 13.72 -4.85 0.54
N PHE A 166 12.65 -4.84 -0.26
CA PHE A 166 11.41 -5.58 -0.01
C PHE A 166 11.34 -6.88 -0.83
N SER A 167 12.48 -7.48 -1.15
CA SER A 167 12.54 -8.79 -1.84
C SER A 167 12.66 -9.97 -0.89
N SER A 168 13.08 -9.75 0.37
CA SER A 168 13.28 -10.80 1.38
C SER A 168 12.24 -10.74 2.48
N GLU A 169 12.01 -11.89 3.11
CA GLU A 169 11.22 -12.00 4.34
C GLU A 169 11.94 -11.28 5.50
N PRO A 170 11.20 -10.75 6.49
CA PRO A 170 9.75 -10.57 6.51
C PRO A 170 9.27 -9.28 5.80
N TYR A 171 10.17 -8.50 5.20
CA TYR A 171 9.84 -7.16 4.70
C TYR A 171 9.09 -7.17 3.35
N GLY A 172 9.18 -8.29 2.62
CA GLY A 172 8.53 -8.47 1.31
C GLY A 172 7.01 -8.32 1.34
N VAL A 173 6.36 -8.50 2.50
CA VAL A 173 4.93 -8.27 2.68
C VAL A 173 4.50 -6.84 2.32
N LEU A 174 5.38 -5.84 2.50
CA LEU A 174 5.08 -4.47 2.10
C LEU A 174 4.94 -4.34 0.58
N ALA A 175 5.84 -4.99 -0.18
CA ALA A 175 5.75 -5.04 -1.64
C ALA A 175 4.56 -5.90 -2.11
N GLU A 176 4.20 -6.96 -1.39
CA GLU A 176 2.99 -7.76 -1.66
C GLU A 176 1.72 -6.90 -1.56
N ALA A 177 1.57 -6.15 -0.47
CA ALA A 177 0.47 -5.22 -0.28
C ALA A 177 0.46 -4.10 -1.34
N ALA A 178 1.62 -3.52 -1.62
CA ALA A 178 1.77 -2.47 -2.63
C ALA A 178 1.34 -2.95 -4.04
N ARG A 179 1.67 -4.19 -4.43
CA ARG A 179 1.28 -4.74 -5.75
C ARG A 179 -0.23 -4.79 -5.97
N VAL A 180 -0.99 -4.98 -4.91
CA VAL A 180 -2.46 -5.04 -4.93
C VAL A 180 -3.12 -3.74 -4.44
N HIS A 181 -2.32 -2.69 -4.24
CA HIS A 181 -2.83 -1.37 -3.96
C HIS A 181 -3.16 -0.64 -5.28
N SER A 182 -4.45 -0.45 -5.55
CA SER A 182 -4.97 0.35 -6.66
C SER A 182 -4.38 -0.01 -8.04
N THR A 183 -4.57 0.85 -9.04
CA THR A 183 -3.98 0.70 -10.39
C THR A 183 -2.53 1.19 -10.41
N HIS A 184 -1.75 0.73 -11.39
CA HIS A 184 -0.38 1.22 -11.61
C HIS A 184 -0.30 2.74 -11.78
N THR A 185 -1.28 3.38 -12.42
CA THR A 185 -1.29 4.84 -12.58
C THR A 185 -1.43 5.56 -11.25
N ILE A 186 -2.27 5.04 -10.35
CA ILE A 186 -2.38 5.56 -8.99
C ILE A 186 -1.08 5.32 -8.23
N ARG A 187 -0.49 4.11 -8.31
CA ARG A 187 0.77 3.79 -7.62
C ARG A 187 1.98 4.60 -8.07
N ASN A 188 1.99 5.11 -9.30
CA ASN A 188 3.01 6.05 -9.79
C ASN A 188 2.95 7.43 -9.13
N ARG A 189 1.88 7.74 -8.41
CA ARG A 189 1.64 9.06 -7.80
C ARG A 189 1.42 8.97 -6.30
N ALA A 190 0.58 8.04 -5.85
CA ALA A 190 0.30 7.80 -4.45
C ALA A 190 1.58 7.52 -3.68
N THR A 191 1.68 8.09 -2.48
CA THR A 191 2.84 7.96 -1.60
C THR A 191 2.48 7.16 -0.35
N ILE A 192 3.47 6.52 0.25
CA ILE A 192 3.27 5.73 1.47
C ILE A 192 2.83 6.61 2.65
N GLY A 193 3.42 7.80 2.82
CA GLY A 193 3.01 8.74 3.86
C GLY A 193 1.60 9.26 3.63
N GLY A 194 1.22 9.54 2.37
CA GLY A 194 -0.15 9.90 2.03
C GLY A 194 -1.15 8.78 2.34
N ASN A 195 -0.77 7.52 2.15
CA ASN A 195 -1.61 6.38 2.50
C ASN A 195 -1.87 6.28 4.01
N LEU A 196 -0.83 6.49 4.84
CA LEU A 196 -0.93 6.46 6.30
C LEU A 196 -1.67 7.67 6.86
N CYS A 197 -1.33 8.89 6.42
CA CYS A 197 -1.98 10.12 6.89
C CYS A 197 -3.46 10.19 6.48
N ASN A 198 -3.87 9.48 5.41
CA ASN A 198 -5.28 9.33 5.07
C ASN A 198 -6.07 8.52 6.13
N ALA A 199 -5.39 7.68 6.91
CA ALA A 199 -5.94 6.88 8.01
C ALA A 199 -7.23 6.11 7.65
N SER A 200 -7.31 5.64 6.41
CA SER A 200 -8.47 4.89 5.95
C SER A 200 -8.48 3.50 6.60
N PRO A 201 -9.61 3.02 7.14
CA PRO A 201 -9.72 1.66 7.70
C PRO A 201 -9.43 0.56 6.67
N CYS A 202 -9.48 0.88 5.37
CA CYS A 202 -9.16 -0.05 4.28
C CYS A 202 -7.76 0.16 3.68
N ALA A 203 -6.86 0.88 4.35
CA ALA A 203 -5.53 1.21 3.83
C ALA A 203 -4.62 -0.03 3.78
N ASP A 204 -4.40 -0.57 2.58
CA ASP A 204 -3.62 -1.80 2.38
C ASP A 204 -2.18 -1.73 2.93
N LEU A 205 -1.52 -0.56 2.90
CA LEU A 205 -0.10 -0.43 3.31
C LEU A 205 0.08 -0.23 4.82
N ALA A 206 -0.96 0.20 5.55
CA ALA A 206 -0.88 0.31 7.00
C ALA A 206 -0.72 -1.07 7.66
N LEU A 207 -1.36 -2.11 7.10
CA LEU A 207 -1.34 -3.46 7.63
C LEU A 207 0.07 -4.07 7.73
N PRO A 208 0.86 -4.18 6.63
CA PRO A 208 2.21 -4.73 6.70
C PRO A 208 3.13 -3.91 7.60
N LEU A 209 2.98 -2.58 7.62
CA LEU A 209 3.80 -1.73 8.48
C LEU A 209 3.52 -1.96 9.97
N LEU A 210 2.24 -2.12 10.35
CA LEU A 210 1.86 -2.53 11.70
C LEU A 210 2.36 -3.94 12.04
N ALA A 211 2.30 -4.86 11.07
CA ALA A 211 2.80 -6.23 11.26
C ALA A 211 4.33 -6.27 11.40
N LEU A 212 5.03 -5.26 10.91
CA LEU A 212 6.47 -5.11 10.99
C LEU A 212 6.91 -4.20 12.16
N ASP A 213 6.00 -3.85 13.08
CA ASP A 213 6.26 -2.96 14.22
C ASP A 213 6.91 -1.62 13.80
N ALA A 214 6.42 -1.02 12.70
CA ALA A 214 6.98 0.21 12.18
C ALA A 214 6.76 1.42 13.11
N TYR A 215 7.70 2.36 13.05
CA TYR A 215 7.64 3.66 13.70
C TYR A 215 7.50 4.76 12.64
N LEU A 216 7.02 5.92 13.08
CA LEU A 216 6.86 7.11 12.27
C LEU A 216 7.70 8.23 12.87
N VAL A 217 8.46 8.92 12.04
CA VAL A 217 9.13 10.16 12.42
C VAL A 217 8.25 11.32 12.00
N ILE A 218 7.76 12.04 13.00
CA ILE A 218 6.93 13.22 12.85
C ILE A 218 7.76 14.46 13.13
N LEU A 219 7.56 15.48 12.32
CA LEU A 219 8.16 16.80 12.45
C LEU A 219 7.10 17.80 12.88
N GLY A 220 7.46 18.71 13.78
CA GLY A 220 6.66 19.88 14.12
C GLY A 220 7.56 21.04 14.56
N PRO A 221 7.00 22.14 15.07
CA PRO A 221 7.77 23.31 15.51
C PRO A 221 8.74 23.00 16.68
N ASN A 222 8.45 21.95 17.46
CA ASN A 222 9.27 21.52 18.59
C ASN A 222 10.34 20.47 18.20
N GLY A 223 10.49 20.19 16.90
CA GLY A 223 11.48 19.26 16.38
C GLY A 223 10.90 17.90 15.96
N LYS A 224 11.74 16.86 16.04
CA LYS A 224 11.46 15.50 15.59
C LYS A 224 10.96 14.63 16.73
N HIS A 225 9.92 13.85 16.46
CA HIS A 225 9.34 12.88 17.38
C HIS A 225 9.19 11.52 16.70
N LEU A 226 9.57 10.45 17.41
CA LEU A 226 9.36 9.08 16.97
C LEU A 226 8.10 8.51 17.64
N ILE A 227 7.21 7.93 16.85
CA ILE A 227 5.91 7.42 17.32
C ILE A 227 5.68 6.02 16.80
N ASP A 228 5.14 5.13 17.63
CA ASP A 228 4.68 3.80 17.22
C ASP A 228 3.49 3.94 16.24
N LEU A 229 3.57 3.28 15.08
CA LEU A 229 2.47 3.30 14.10
C LEU A 229 1.15 2.81 14.67
N GLU A 230 1.15 1.89 15.63
CA GLU A 230 -0.06 1.40 16.29
C GLU A 230 -0.79 2.52 17.05
N SER A 231 -0.04 3.49 17.60
CA SER A 231 -0.60 4.63 18.32
C SER A 231 -0.96 5.81 17.41
N PHE A 232 -0.66 5.73 16.12
CA PHE A 232 -0.83 6.84 15.18
C PHE A 232 -2.29 7.08 14.76
N PHE A 233 -3.10 6.02 14.71
CA PHE A 233 -4.50 6.10 14.29
C PHE A 233 -5.42 6.32 15.51
N GLN A 234 -6.24 7.38 15.47
CA GLN A 234 -7.21 7.69 16.54
C GLN A 234 -8.66 7.41 16.15
N GLY A 235 -8.93 7.25 14.86
CA GLY A 235 -10.25 6.88 14.35
C GLY A 235 -10.27 6.75 12.84
N PRO A 236 -11.45 6.50 12.25
CA PRO A 236 -11.59 6.45 10.80
C PRO A 236 -11.21 7.80 10.17
N ASN A 237 -10.17 7.80 9.33
CA ASN A 237 -9.60 8.99 8.70
C ASN A 237 -9.08 10.04 9.69
N CYS A 238 -8.65 9.61 10.88
CA CYS A 238 -8.13 10.48 11.93
C CYS A 238 -6.81 9.94 12.49
N THR A 239 -5.80 10.78 12.52
CA THR A 239 -4.47 10.50 13.09
C THR A 239 -4.23 11.39 14.30
N ILE A 240 -3.17 11.09 15.03
CA ILE A 240 -2.67 11.94 16.13
C ILE A 240 -1.97 13.24 15.66
N LEU A 241 -1.82 13.47 14.35
CA LEU A 241 -1.04 14.62 13.86
C LEU A 241 -1.72 15.93 14.22
N GLU A 242 -0.97 16.81 14.85
CA GLU A 242 -1.41 18.19 15.05
C GLU A 242 -1.33 18.99 13.74
N PRO A 243 -2.11 20.09 13.59
CA PRO A 243 -2.17 20.85 12.35
C PRO A 243 -0.84 21.48 11.91
N ASP A 244 0.11 21.61 12.83
CA ASP A 244 1.46 22.14 12.62
C ASP A 244 2.53 21.05 12.41
N GLN A 245 2.10 19.79 12.27
CA GLN A 245 2.98 18.63 12.13
C GLN A 245 2.91 17.96 10.76
N MET A 246 3.98 17.27 10.38
CA MET A 246 4.05 16.44 9.20
C MET A 246 4.78 15.12 9.45
N MET A 247 4.39 14.08 8.73
CA MET A 247 5.16 12.83 8.66
C MET A 247 6.36 13.01 7.73
N GLN A 248 7.57 12.76 8.25
CA GLN A 248 8.81 12.81 7.48
C GLN A 248 9.14 11.45 6.86
N GLU A 249 9.12 10.40 7.69
CA GLU A 249 9.58 9.07 7.32
C GLU A 249 8.93 7.98 8.16
N ILE A 250 9.02 6.76 7.65
CA ILE A 250 8.63 5.51 8.30
C ILE A 250 9.90 4.71 8.55
N LEU A 251 10.07 4.22 9.76
CA LEU A 251 11.17 3.36 10.17
C LEU A 251 10.63 1.94 10.44
N ILE A 252 11.11 0.96 9.69
CA ILE A 252 10.82 -0.46 9.95
C ILE A 252 12.04 -1.06 10.68
N PRO A 253 11.90 -1.47 11.95
CA PRO A 253 13.00 -2.07 12.69
C PRO A 253 13.35 -3.45 12.12
N PHE A 254 14.60 -3.87 12.31
CA PHE A 254 14.97 -5.24 11.95
C PHE A 254 14.43 -6.26 12.94
N THR A 255 14.04 -7.42 12.42
CA THR A 255 13.68 -8.58 13.25
C THR A 255 14.92 -9.39 13.61
N ASN A 256 15.07 -9.75 14.89
CA ASN A 256 16.21 -10.51 15.40
C ASN A 256 16.09 -12.04 15.23
N HIS A 257 15.00 -12.49 14.63
CA HIS A 257 14.66 -13.91 14.49
C HIS A 257 14.22 -14.21 13.05
N LEU A 258 14.26 -15.49 12.67
CA LEU A 258 13.66 -15.94 11.42
C LEU A 258 12.19 -15.55 11.43
N SER A 259 11.83 -14.60 10.57
CA SER A 259 10.50 -14.03 10.53
C SER A 259 9.94 -14.19 9.13
N LEU A 260 8.70 -14.66 9.07
CA LEU A 260 7.96 -14.88 7.84
C LEU A 260 6.70 -14.04 7.88
N SER A 261 6.28 -13.60 6.70
CA SER A 261 5.18 -12.67 6.57
C SER A 261 4.24 -13.03 5.43
N GLY A 262 3.04 -12.48 5.45
CA GLY A 262 2.06 -12.69 4.40
C GLY A 262 1.00 -11.61 4.37
N PHE A 263 0.53 -11.27 3.17
CA PHE A 263 -0.56 -10.34 2.96
C PHE A 263 -1.67 -10.96 2.10
N LEU A 264 -2.91 -10.89 2.59
CA LEU A 264 -4.09 -11.32 1.86
C LEU A 264 -5.11 -10.18 1.77
N LYS A 265 -5.74 -10.06 0.62
CA LYS A 265 -6.77 -9.06 0.35
C LYS A 265 -7.94 -9.68 -0.38
N LEU A 266 -9.12 -9.56 0.23
CA LEU A 266 -10.40 -9.88 -0.39
C LEU A 266 -11.03 -8.60 -0.93
N GLY A 267 -11.38 -8.60 -2.21
CA GLY A 267 -12.16 -7.53 -2.86
C GLY A 267 -13.29 -8.14 -3.69
N ARG A 268 -14.26 -7.34 -4.17
CA ARG A 268 -15.40 -7.87 -4.95
C ARG A 268 -15.00 -8.40 -6.31
N HIS A 269 -13.95 -7.81 -6.88
CA HIS A 269 -13.46 -8.16 -8.21
C HIS A 269 -12.10 -8.83 -8.15
N GLN A 270 -11.89 -9.82 -9.04
CA GLN A 270 -10.60 -10.51 -9.20
C GLN A 270 -9.45 -9.59 -9.65
N THR A 271 -9.72 -8.32 -9.96
CA THR A 271 -8.73 -7.37 -10.49
C THR A 271 -7.71 -6.91 -9.45
N LYS A 272 -7.85 -7.31 -8.17
CA LYS A 272 -6.97 -6.95 -7.04
C LYS A 272 -6.86 -5.44 -6.76
N ILE A 273 -7.51 -4.59 -7.54
CA ILE A 273 -7.47 -3.11 -7.48
C ILE A 273 -8.61 -2.55 -6.62
N ASP A 274 -9.67 -3.34 -6.37
CA ASP A 274 -10.82 -2.90 -5.58
C ASP A 274 -10.42 -2.56 -4.14
N THR A 275 -11.22 -1.71 -3.50
CA THR A 275 -11.11 -1.49 -2.05
C THR A 275 -11.37 -2.82 -1.34
N ALA A 276 -10.61 -3.11 -0.28
CA ALA A 276 -10.76 -4.35 0.45
C ALA A 276 -12.15 -4.48 1.10
N ILE A 277 -12.74 -5.67 1.00
CA ILE A 277 -13.81 -6.12 1.90
C ILE A 277 -13.18 -6.50 3.24
N VAL A 278 -12.10 -7.28 3.21
CA VAL A 278 -11.22 -7.57 4.34
C VAL A 278 -9.81 -7.72 3.79
N ASN A 279 -8.82 -7.23 4.52
CA ASN A 279 -7.42 -7.49 4.26
C ASN A 279 -6.72 -7.86 5.57
N VAL A 280 -5.70 -8.70 5.45
CA VAL A 280 -4.94 -9.26 6.57
C VAL A 280 -3.46 -9.21 6.23
N ALA A 281 -2.65 -8.72 7.16
CA ALA A 281 -1.21 -8.93 7.15
C ALA A 281 -0.82 -9.72 8.39
N THR A 282 0.12 -10.65 8.22
CA THR A 282 0.67 -11.43 9.32
C THR A 282 2.19 -11.41 9.29
N ARG A 283 2.80 -11.42 10.47
CA ARG A 283 4.23 -11.70 10.66
C ARG A 283 4.37 -12.67 11.82
N LEU A 284 5.03 -13.79 11.60
CA LEU A 284 5.41 -14.72 12.67
C LEU A 284 6.93 -14.80 12.75
N SER A 285 7.46 -14.80 13.95
CA SER A 285 8.87 -15.07 14.22
C SER A 285 9.03 -16.42 14.90
N PHE A 286 10.06 -17.15 14.48
CA PHE A 286 10.32 -18.51 14.91
C PHE A 286 11.68 -18.64 15.58
N LYS A 287 11.74 -19.54 16.56
CA LYS A 287 12.98 -20.11 17.08
C LYS A 287 12.86 -21.62 16.95
N GLU A 288 13.72 -22.20 16.11
CA GLU A 288 13.57 -23.59 15.68
C GLU A 288 12.18 -23.80 15.05
N ASN A 289 11.34 -24.67 15.61
CA ASN A 289 9.98 -24.92 15.12
C ASN A 289 8.89 -24.15 15.87
N ASP A 290 9.24 -23.46 16.96
CA ASP A 290 8.27 -22.77 17.81
C ASP A 290 8.08 -21.33 17.35
N CYS A 291 6.81 -20.93 17.24
CA CYS A 291 6.47 -19.52 17.10
C CYS A 291 6.71 -18.82 18.44
N ILE A 292 7.52 -17.76 18.42
CA ILE A 292 7.91 -16.97 19.60
C ILE A 292 7.35 -15.55 19.59
N ASP A 293 6.86 -15.10 18.43
CA ASP A 293 6.20 -13.81 18.28
C ASP A 293 5.25 -13.84 17.08
N ALA A 294 4.11 -13.17 17.24
CA ALA A 294 3.06 -13.13 16.24
C ALA A 294 2.46 -11.73 16.09
N ARG A 295 2.21 -11.33 14.85
CA ARG A 295 1.42 -10.15 14.47
C ARG A 295 0.31 -10.58 13.52
N ILE A 296 -0.92 -10.24 13.85
CA ILE A 296 -2.10 -10.46 13.01
C ILE A 296 -2.81 -9.11 12.90
N VAL A 297 -2.65 -8.46 11.75
CA VAL A 297 -3.21 -7.14 11.48
C VAL A 297 -4.35 -7.26 10.50
N ILE A 298 -5.48 -6.64 10.82
CA ILE A 298 -6.72 -6.71 10.06
C ILE A 298 -7.14 -5.29 9.67
N GLY A 299 -7.55 -5.13 8.41
CA GLY A 299 -8.19 -3.91 7.93
C GLY A 299 -9.56 -4.20 7.33
N SER A 300 -10.33 -3.13 7.15
CA SER A 300 -11.72 -3.14 6.65
C SER A 300 -12.70 -3.96 7.51
N ALA A 301 -12.31 -4.35 8.73
CA ALA A 301 -13.13 -5.12 9.66
C ALA A 301 -13.24 -4.49 11.06
N GLY A 302 -13.02 -3.17 11.13
CA GLY A 302 -13.11 -2.36 12.33
C GLY A 302 -13.10 -0.87 11.97
N PRO A 303 -13.21 0.03 12.95
CA PRO A 303 -13.17 1.47 12.73
C PRO A 303 -11.81 1.97 12.23
N MET A 304 -10.76 1.18 12.41
CA MET A 304 -9.38 1.42 11.95
C MET A 304 -8.75 0.08 11.55
N VAL A 305 -7.54 0.14 10.98
CA VAL A 305 -6.65 -1.03 10.93
C VAL A 305 -6.20 -1.35 12.35
N PHE A 306 -6.20 -2.63 12.74
CA PHE A 306 -5.89 -3.03 14.11
C PHE A 306 -5.19 -4.39 14.20
N ARG A 307 -4.52 -4.64 15.32
CA ARG A 307 -3.96 -5.94 15.69
C ARG A 307 -4.97 -6.80 16.44
N ALA A 308 -5.15 -8.04 16.02
CA ALA A 308 -5.93 -9.04 16.74
C ALA A 308 -5.10 -9.63 17.89
N LYS A 309 -4.88 -8.83 18.94
CA LYS A 309 -3.94 -9.15 20.04
C LYS A 309 -4.33 -10.41 20.80
N LYS A 310 -5.63 -10.71 20.94
CA LYS A 310 -6.06 -11.95 21.58
C LYS A 310 -5.74 -13.15 20.70
N ALA A 311 -5.94 -13.04 19.39
CA ALA A 311 -5.54 -14.07 18.43
C ALA A 311 -4.01 -14.28 18.41
N GLU A 312 -3.22 -13.20 18.39
CA GLU A 312 -1.76 -13.25 18.46
C GLU A 312 -1.28 -14.00 19.72
N ALA A 313 -1.91 -13.73 20.87
CA ALA A 313 -1.54 -14.34 22.15
C ALA A 313 -1.70 -15.87 22.19
N LEU A 314 -2.55 -16.43 21.34
CA LEU A 314 -2.79 -17.88 21.25
C LEU A 314 -1.71 -18.63 20.48
N ILE A 315 -1.00 -17.95 19.57
CA ILE A 315 -0.01 -18.57 18.69
C ILE A 315 1.42 -18.08 18.91
N LYS A 316 1.63 -17.02 19.69
CA LYS A 316 2.95 -16.45 19.97
C LYS A 316 3.88 -17.35 20.81
N THR A 317 3.38 -18.45 21.36
CA THR A 317 4.17 -19.39 22.14
C THR A 317 3.72 -20.82 21.85
N GLY A 318 4.47 -21.53 21.03
CA GLY A 318 4.28 -22.96 20.79
C GLY A 318 4.32 -23.33 19.32
N ILE A 319 3.94 -24.58 19.04
CA ILE A 319 3.90 -25.13 17.70
C ILE A 319 2.72 -24.52 16.95
N LEU A 320 2.98 -23.98 15.76
CA LEU A 320 1.94 -23.52 14.86
C LEU A 320 1.34 -24.73 14.14
N ASP A 321 0.27 -25.30 14.69
CA ASP A 321 -0.50 -26.40 14.10
C ASP A 321 -1.90 -25.96 13.63
N ASP A 322 -2.64 -26.87 12.99
CA ASP A 322 -3.97 -26.57 12.46
C ASP A 322 -4.97 -26.15 13.55
N ASP A 323 -4.87 -26.70 14.77
CA ASP A 323 -5.77 -26.38 15.88
C ASP A 323 -5.51 -24.97 16.40
N ALA A 324 -4.23 -24.62 16.60
CA ALA A 324 -3.80 -23.28 16.99
C ALA A 324 -4.22 -22.24 15.93
N ILE A 325 -4.05 -22.55 14.65
CA ILE A 325 -4.48 -21.69 13.53
C ILE A 325 -6.01 -21.48 13.56
N ASN A 326 -6.80 -22.55 13.72
CA ASN A 326 -8.26 -22.44 13.74
C ASN A 326 -8.75 -21.62 14.95
N LEU A 327 -8.12 -21.80 16.13
CA LEU A 327 -8.46 -21.06 17.34
C LEU A 327 -8.12 -19.57 17.22
N ALA A 328 -6.94 -19.24 16.68
CA ALA A 328 -6.52 -17.87 16.42
C ALA A 328 -7.44 -17.18 15.41
N ALA A 329 -7.78 -17.86 14.31
CA ALA A 329 -8.71 -17.36 13.31
C ALA A 329 -10.10 -17.05 13.89
N GLY A 330 -10.66 -17.96 14.70
CA GLY A 330 -11.93 -17.75 15.38
C GLY A 330 -11.89 -16.59 16.37
N THR A 331 -10.77 -16.43 17.08
CA THR A 331 -10.55 -15.31 18.02
C THR A 331 -10.43 -13.97 17.29
N ALA A 332 -9.70 -13.92 16.17
CA ALA A 332 -9.57 -12.73 15.35
C ALA A 332 -10.92 -12.25 14.81
N MET A 333 -11.80 -13.18 14.42
CA MET A 333 -13.19 -12.87 14.03
C MET A 333 -13.99 -12.22 15.17
N GLN A 334 -13.77 -12.63 16.43
CA GLN A 334 -14.45 -12.04 17.59
C GLN A 334 -13.93 -10.63 17.91
N GLU A 335 -12.66 -10.35 17.64
CA GLU A 335 -12.06 -9.01 17.79
C GLU A 335 -12.53 -8.03 16.71
N ALA A 336 -13.00 -8.53 15.57
CA ALA A 336 -13.52 -7.70 14.49
C ALA A 336 -14.87 -7.03 14.81
N SER A 337 -15.01 -5.78 14.40
CA SER A 337 -16.21 -4.93 14.58
C SER A 337 -16.59 -4.16 13.30
N PRO A 338 -16.84 -4.86 12.17
CA PRO A 338 -17.19 -4.23 10.90
C PRO A 338 -18.58 -3.58 10.89
N LEU A 339 -18.78 -2.65 9.96
CA LEU A 339 -20.09 -2.11 9.56
C LEU A 339 -20.56 -2.73 8.23
N ASP A 340 -21.87 -2.69 7.99
CA ASP A 340 -22.45 -2.96 6.68
C ASP A 340 -22.17 -1.80 5.72
N ASP A 341 -21.85 -2.10 4.46
CA ASP A 341 -21.75 -1.10 3.40
C ASP A 341 -22.15 -1.67 2.03
N ILE A 342 -21.98 -0.86 0.98
CA ILE A 342 -22.26 -1.24 -0.42
C ILE A 342 -21.37 -2.39 -0.94
N ARG A 343 -20.33 -2.80 -0.19
CA ARG A 343 -19.39 -3.84 -0.61
C ARG A 343 -19.69 -5.18 0.04
N ALA A 344 -20.07 -5.18 1.32
CA ALA A 344 -20.37 -6.39 2.06
C ALA A 344 -21.09 -6.09 3.39
N SER A 345 -21.81 -7.09 3.89
CA SER A 345 -22.36 -7.05 5.24
C SER A 345 -21.28 -7.21 6.32
N ALA A 346 -21.55 -6.71 7.51
CA ALA A 346 -20.73 -6.88 8.70
C ALA A 346 -20.55 -8.36 9.05
N ALA A 347 -21.63 -9.16 8.95
CA ALA A 347 -21.61 -10.60 9.18
C ALA A 347 -20.63 -11.30 8.23
N TYR A 348 -20.71 -11.01 6.92
CA TYR A 348 -19.78 -11.56 5.94
C TYR A 348 -18.33 -11.15 6.21
N ARG A 349 -18.08 -9.88 6.56
CA ARG A 349 -16.74 -9.40 6.92
C ARG A 349 -16.17 -10.18 8.10
N LYS A 350 -16.96 -10.47 9.14
CA LYS A 350 -16.51 -11.26 10.30
C LYS A 350 -16.08 -12.66 9.90
N GLU A 351 -16.91 -13.38 9.14
CA GLU A 351 -16.56 -14.72 8.66
C GLU A 351 -15.29 -14.70 7.79
N MET A 352 -15.16 -13.70 6.91
CA MET A 352 -13.99 -13.56 6.05
C MET A 352 -12.71 -13.20 6.83
N VAL A 353 -12.81 -12.53 7.98
CA VAL A 353 -11.65 -12.33 8.88
C VAL A 353 -11.10 -13.68 9.32
N ALA A 354 -11.93 -14.58 9.83
CA ALA A 354 -11.47 -15.91 10.25
C ALA A 354 -10.78 -16.64 9.09
N GLU A 355 -11.41 -16.65 7.91
CA GLU A 355 -10.87 -17.40 6.78
C GLU A 355 -9.56 -16.80 6.24
N LEU A 356 -9.45 -15.48 6.13
CA LEU A 356 -8.22 -14.81 5.69
C LEU A 356 -7.09 -14.98 6.71
N VAL A 357 -7.37 -14.90 8.01
CA VAL A 357 -6.36 -15.13 9.05
C VAL A 357 -5.87 -16.57 8.98
N LYS A 358 -6.78 -17.54 8.90
CA LYS A 358 -6.45 -18.97 8.76
C LYS A 358 -5.56 -19.23 7.55
N GLU A 359 -5.95 -18.74 6.38
CA GLU A 359 -5.18 -18.92 5.15
C GLU A 359 -3.82 -18.24 5.22
N SER A 360 -3.73 -17.03 5.80
CA SER A 360 -2.46 -16.33 5.98
C SER A 360 -1.49 -17.09 6.87
N LEU A 361 -1.97 -17.61 8.00
CA LEU A 361 -1.16 -18.41 8.93
C LEU A 361 -0.72 -19.75 8.29
N LYS A 362 -1.59 -20.41 7.53
CA LYS A 362 -1.23 -21.64 6.78
C LYS A 362 -0.15 -21.39 5.73
N ILE A 363 -0.20 -20.25 5.03
CA ILE A 363 0.85 -19.87 4.07
C ILE A 363 2.19 -19.74 4.79
N ILE A 364 2.23 -19.08 5.95
CA ILE A 364 3.45 -18.95 6.75
C ILE A 364 3.93 -20.31 7.26
N MET A 365 3.04 -21.13 7.82
CA MET A 365 3.36 -22.49 8.29
C MET A 365 3.99 -23.35 7.18
N LYS A 366 3.48 -23.24 5.95
CA LYS A 366 4.06 -23.97 4.81
C LYS A 366 5.45 -23.46 4.45
N ARG A 367 5.70 -22.15 4.56
CA ARG A 367 7.00 -21.52 4.29
C ARG A 367 8.02 -21.81 5.39
N SER A 368 7.61 -22.00 6.64
CA SER A 368 8.55 -22.34 7.73
C SER A 368 9.08 -23.77 7.64
N LEU A 369 8.38 -24.65 6.91
CA LEU A 369 8.77 -26.04 6.68
C LEU A 369 9.63 -26.25 5.43
N SER A 370 9.80 -25.23 4.58
CA SER A 370 10.57 -25.26 3.33
C SER A 370 11.91 -24.57 3.47
#